data_AF-A0A0W8DHE9-F1
#
_entry.id   AF-A0A0W8DHE9-F1
#
_cell.length_a   1.000
_cell.length_b   1.000
_cell.length_c   1.000
_cell.angle_alpha   90.00
_cell.angle_beta   90.00
_cell.angle_gamma   90.00
#
_symmetry.space_group_name_H-M   'P 1'
#
loop_
_entity.id
_entity.type
_entity.pdbx_description
1 polymer ?
#
loop_
_entity_poly.entity_id
_entity_poly.type
_entity_poly.pdbx_seq_one_letter_code
_entity_poly.pdbx_strand_id
1 'polypeptide(L)'
;MGNALLLAAVKDRQAVALADAILPFDNLCLHEIEAFWRAFYDSATSFALSKAQLRSICCRAVASGVSSLHSSSVRVAEYADSAFDLFTESLMQRRWQQVQPGVRGLQSQQYQNPSDSLTAIDALEFLSAIAFIAAIPLDEKIDLLFDSWDMSEDGALDLDEFTISLKSTLSGLAKIIQPASCSRTTTSDATVDEEEIVMLAESTFRDISNCGLHHQRRQGQRNRLQLPVNSFGNSA
;
A
#
# COMPACT_ATOMS: atom_id res chain seq x y z
N MET A 1 13.37 -13.34 -7.56
CA MET A 1 14.11 -12.08 -7.78
C MET A 1 13.13 -10.94 -8.06
N GLY A 2 12.09 -10.76 -7.23
CA GLY A 2 11.01 -9.84 -7.58
C GLY A 2 11.12 -8.42 -7.06
N ASN A 3 12.08 -8.14 -6.19
CA ASN A 3 12.33 -6.78 -5.71
C ASN A 3 13.07 -5.90 -6.72
N ALA A 4 13.50 -6.44 -7.87
CA ALA A 4 14.30 -5.69 -8.86
C ALA A 4 13.56 -4.46 -9.43
N LEU A 5 12.24 -4.55 -9.59
CA LEU A 5 11.40 -3.47 -10.11
C LEU A 5 11.22 -2.34 -9.08
N LEU A 6 10.94 -2.70 -7.82
CA LEU A 6 10.86 -1.74 -6.72
C LEU A 6 12.23 -1.08 -6.47
N LEU A 7 13.32 -1.86 -6.52
CA LEU A 7 14.68 -1.33 -6.43
C LEU A 7 15.04 -0.42 -7.61
N ALA A 8 14.56 -0.73 -8.83
CA ALA A 8 14.73 0.12 -9.99
C ALA A 8 13.96 1.45 -9.81
N ALA A 9 12.72 1.41 -9.31
CA ALA A 9 11.94 2.61 -9.02
C ALA A 9 12.62 3.54 -8.00
N VAL A 10 13.30 2.96 -7.00
CA VAL A 10 14.07 3.71 -6.01
C VAL A 10 15.35 4.33 -6.62
N LYS A 11 16.01 3.62 -7.54
CA LYS A 11 17.27 4.06 -8.18
C LYS A 11 17.05 5.07 -9.30
N ASP A 12 16.03 4.86 -10.12
CA ASP A 12 15.66 5.69 -11.26
C ASP A 12 14.15 5.73 -11.41
N ARG A 13 13.54 6.84 -11.01
CA ARG A 13 12.08 7.04 -11.13
C ARG A 13 11.59 7.04 -12.57
N GLN A 14 12.45 7.34 -13.56
CA GLN A 14 12.06 7.30 -14.98
C GLN A 14 12.10 5.88 -15.58
N ALA A 15 12.66 4.91 -14.85
CA ALA A 15 12.68 3.51 -15.28
C ALA A 15 11.32 2.81 -15.12
N VAL A 16 10.38 3.43 -14.40
CA VAL A 16 9.06 2.86 -14.10
C VAL A 16 7.91 3.83 -14.42
N ALA A 17 6.76 3.26 -14.76
CA ALA A 17 5.51 3.97 -15.04
C ALA A 17 4.36 3.29 -14.27
N LEU A 18 3.29 4.04 -14.00
CA LEU A 18 2.07 3.47 -13.43
C LEU A 18 1.27 2.73 -14.49
N ALA A 19 0.63 1.63 -14.10
CA ALA A 19 -0.32 0.91 -14.94
C ALA A 19 -1.49 1.82 -15.34
N ASP A 20 -1.94 1.74 -16.60
CA ASP A 20 -3.02 2.61 -17.12
C ASP A 20 -4.31 2.54 -16.26
N ALA A 21 -4.60 1.36 -15.70
CA ALA A 21 -5.78 1.12 -14.88
C ALA A 21 -5.76 1.85 -13.52
N ILE A 22 -4.58 2.24 -12.99
CA ILE A 22 -4.48 2.98 -11.73
C ILE A 22 -4.42 4.50 -11.93
N LEU A 23 -4.17 4.98 -13.15
CA LEU A 23 -4.04 6.42 -13.44
C LEU A 23 -5.21 7.29 -12.95
N PRO A 24 -6.48 6.83 -12.95
CA PRO A 24 -7.58 7.61 -12.36
C PRO A 24 -7.42 7.89 -10.85
N PHE A 25 -6.59 7.13 -10.16
CA PHE A 25 -6.30 7.23 -8.73
C PHE A 25 -4.91 7.83 -8.45
N ASP A 26 -4.22 8.31 -9.48
CA ASP A 26 -2.92 8.98 -9.32
C ASP A 26 -3.12 10.42 -8.80
N ASN A 27 -2.17 10.92 -8.02
CA ASN A 27 -2.16 12.28 -7.48
C ASN A 27 -3.40 12.72 -6.69
N LEU A 28 -4.09 11.78 -6.02
CA LEU A 28 -5.16 12.10 -5.08
C LEU A 28 -4.63 12.99 -3.94
N CYS A 29 -5.45 13.92 -3.45
CA CYS A 29 -5.09 14.71 -2.26
C CYS A 29 -5.51 14.01 -0.96
N LEU A 30 -5.07 14.54 0.19
CA LEU A 30 -5.31 13.93 1.51
C LEU A 30 -6.80 13.65 1.76
N HIS A 31 -7.66 14.65 1.58
CA HIS A 31 -9.11 14.52 1.74
C HIS A 31 -9.70 13.42 0.85
N GLU A 32 -9.15 13.23 -0.35
CA GLU A 32 -9.63 12.22 -1.29
C GLU A 32 -9.26 10.81 -0.83
N ILE A 33 -8.04 10.62 -0.34
CA ILE A 33 -7.61 9.33 0.24
C ILE A 33 -8.43 9.01 1.49
N GLU A 34 -8.66 9.98 2.39
CA GLU A 34 -9.54 9.79 3.54
C GLU A 34 -10.96 9.39 3.13
N ALA A 35 -11.48 9.94 2.03
CA ALA A 35 -12.79 9.58 1.53
C ALA A 35 -12.84 8.11 1.04
N PHE A 36 -11.76 7.60 0.46
CA PHE A 36 -11.65 6.17 0.11
C PHE A 36 -11.61 5.28 1.36
N TRP A 37 -10.82 5.64 2.36
CA TRP A 37 -10.77 4.90 3.64
C TRP A 37 -12.13 4.90 4.34
N ARG A 38 -12.78 6.06 4.48
CA ARG A 38 -14.13 6.17 5.05
C ARG A 38 -15.14 5.32 4.28
N ALA A 39 -15.12 5.40 2.95
CA ALA A 39 -15.99 4.59 2.11
C ALA A 39 -15.74 3.08 2.27
N PHE A 40 -14.48 2.66 2.48
CA PHE A 40 -14.15 1.28 2.81
C PHE A 40 -14.73 0.87 4.17
N TYR A 41 -14.47 1.62 5.24
CA TYR A 41 -15.01 1.31 6.58
C TYR A 41 -16.55 1.27 6.61
N ASP A 42 -17.21 2.13 5.84
CA ASP A 42 -18.67 2.20 5.78
C ASP A 42 -19.33 1.06 4.97
N SER A 43 -18.59 0.42 4.05
CA SER A 43 -19.19 -0.47 3.05
C SER A 43 -18.57 -1.86 2.93
N ALA A 44 -17.35 -2.05 3.41
CA ALA A 44 -16.68 -3.33 3.38
C ALA A 44 -17.06 -4.17 4.59
N THR A 45 -17.38 -5.43 4.35
CA THR A 45 -17.64 -6.42 5.42
C THR A 45 -16.38 -7.19 5.81
N SER A 46 -15.33 -7.07 5.00
CA SER A 46 -14.03 -7.74 5.17
C SER A 46 -12.98 -7.04 4.31
N PHE A 47 -11.71 -7.39 4.52
CA PHE A 47 -10.59 -6.94 3.67
C PHE A 47 -10.57 -7.62 2.30
N ALA A 48 -11.43 -8.60 2.02
CA ALA A 48 -11.55 -9.24 0.72
C ALA A 48 -12.67 -8.54 -0.08
N LEU A 49 -12.28 -7.63 -0.98
CA LEU A 49 -13.25 -6.84 -1.76
C LEU A 49 -13.62 -7.57 -3.04
N SER A 50 -14.93 -7.79 -3.24
CA SER A 50 -15.48 -8.15 -4.54
C SER A 50 -15.49 -6.95 -5.50
N LYS A 51 -15.65 -7.22 -6.80
CA LYS A 51 -15.78 -6.18 -7.84
C LYS A 51 -16.90 -5.19 -7.53
N ALA A 52 -18.03 -5.69 -7.06
CA ALA A 52 -19.18 -4.88 -6.66
C ALA A 52 -18.87 -3.98 -5.44
N GLN A 53 -18.14 -4.49 -4.45
CA GLN A 53 -17.73 -3.70 -3.28
C GLN A 53 -16.74 -2.59 -3.67
N LEU A 54 -15.74 -2.88 -4.51
CA LEU A 54 -14.79 -1.86 -4.97
C LEU A 54 -15.50 -0.74 -5.76
N ARG A 55 -16.43 -1.09 -6.65
CA ARG A 55 -17.27 -0.09 -7.34
C ARG A 55 -18.05 0.78 -6.36
N SER A 56 -18.62 0.15 -5.32
CA SER A 56 -19.39 0.84 -4.29
C SER A 56 -18.53 1.84 -3.51
N ILE A 57 -17.32 1.44 -3.13
CA ILE A 57 -16.34 2.29 -2.45
C ILE A 57 -15.97 3.48 -3.33
N CYS A 58 -15.60 3.24 -4.61
CA CYS A 58 -15.23 4.32 -5.53
C CYS A 58 -16.39 5.31 -5.77
N CYS A 59 -17.61 4.81 -5.95
CA CYS A 59 -18.78 5.67 -6.13
C CYS A 59 -19.07 6.54 -4.90
N ARG A 60 -18.91 5.99 -3.68
CA ARG A 60 -19.09 6.73 -2.44
C ARG A 60 -17.99 7.77 -2.24
N ALA A 61 -16.73 7.42 -2.47
CA ALA A 61 -15.62 8.35 -2.36
C ALA A 61 -15.84 9.58 -3.27
N VAL A 62 -16.26 9.36 -4.52
CA VAL A 62 -16.63 10.44 -5.46
C VAL A 62 -17.81 11.27 -4.95
N ALA A 63 -18.85 10.63 -4.42
CA ALA A 63 -20.00 11.34 -3.84
C ALA A 63 -19.60 12.21 -2.62
N SER A 64 -18.60 11.80 -1.86
CA SER A 64 -18.08 12.52 -0.69
C SER A 64 -17.07 13.63 -1.03
N GLY A 65 -16.80 13.89 -2.32
CA GLY A 65 -16.02 15.04 -2.76
C GLY A 65 -14.66 14.73 -3.39
N VAL A 66 -14.42 13.49 -3.84
CA VAL A 66 -13.25 13.20 -4.68
C VAL A 66 -13.41 13.87 -6.05
N SER A 67 -12.75 15.02 -6.18
CA SER A 67 -12.87 15.94 -7.31
C SER A 67 -11.93 15.56 -8.46
N SER A 68 -10.85 14.82 -8.17
CA SER A 68 -9.92 14.27 -9.17
C SER A 68 -10.59 13.24 -10.09
N LEU A 69 -11.55 12.47 -9.58
CA LEU A 69 -12.31 11.49 -10.34
C LEU A 69 -13.57 12.05 -11.04
N HIS A 70 -13.78 13.38 -11.08
CA HIS A 70 -15.01 14.06 -11.57
C HIS A 70 -15.53 13.51 -12.91
N SER A 71 -16.33 12.46 -12.83
CA SER A 71 -16.79 11.69 -13.97
C SER A 71 -18.20 11.20 -13.67
N SER A 72 -18.96 10.87 -14.71
CA SER A 72 -20.28 10.25 -14.51
C SER A 72 -20.14 8.99 -13.66
N SER A 73 -21.18 8.63 -12.89
CA SER A 73 -21.18 7.40 -12.07
C SER A 73 -20.82 6.14 -12.89
N VAL A 74 -21.12 6.14 -14.20
CA VAL A 74 -20.73 5.09 -15.15
C VAL A 74 -19.20 4.98 -15.29
N ARG A 75 -18.49 6.11 -15.44
CA ARG A 75 -17.02 6.16 -15.59
C ARG A 75 -16.29 5.74 -14.33
N VAL A 76 -16.77 6.16 -13.16
CA VAL A 76 -16.20 5.75 -11.85
C VAL A 76 -16.26 4.23 -11.71
N ALA A 77 -17.34 3.63 -12.20
CA ALA A 77 -17.53 2.21 -12.16
C ALA A 77 -16.61 1.46 -13.15
N GLU A 78 -16.35 2.03 -14.34
CA GLU A 78 -15.35 1.53 -15.29
C GLU A 78 -13.92 1.59 -14.72
N TYR A 79 -13.58 2.67 -14.01
CA TYR A 79 -12.28 2.80 -13.32
C TYR A 79 -12.12 1.76 -12.21
N ALA A 80 -13.15 1.58 -11.38
CA ALA A 80 -13.16 0.55 -10.35
C ALA A 80 -13.03 -0.86 -10.95
N ASP A 81 -13.71 -1.16 -12.05
CA ASP A 81 -13.59 -2.45 -12.73
C ASP A 81 -12.17 -2.68 -13.24
N SER A 82 -11.57 -1.66 -13.85
CA SER A 82 -10.20 -1.75 -14.40
C SER A 82 -9.16 -1.94 -13.29
N ALA A 83 -9.32 -1.24 -12.17
CA ALA A 83 -8.47 -1.44 -10.99
C ALA A 83 -8.67 -2.83 -10.37
N PHE A 84 -9.91 -3.31 -10.28
CA PHE A 84 -10.19 -4.67 -9.79
C PHE A 84 -9.50 -5.73 -10.67
N ASP A 85 -9.62 -5.60 -11.98
CA ASP A 85 -9.02 -6.53 -12.94
C ASP A 85 -7.48 -6.49 -12.83
N LEU A 86 -6.86 -5.31 -12.69
CA LEU A 86 -5.41 -5.19 -12.42
C LEU A 86 -4.97 -5.94 -11.14
N PHE A 87 -5.71 -5.77 -10.04
CA PHE A 87 -5.35 -6.36 -8.75
C PHE A 87 -5.64 -7.87 -8.67
N THR A 88 -6.55 -8.38 -9.52
CA THR A 88 -6.87 -9.82 -9.65
C THR A 88 -6.02 -10.54 -10.70
N GLU A 89 -5.62 -9.89 -11.78
CA GLU A 89 -4.76 -10.50 -12.82
C GLU A 89 -3.40 -10.90 -12.26
N SER A 90 -2.85 -10.11 -11.34
CA SER A 90 -1.63 -10.49 -10.59
C SER A 90 -1.83 -11.75 -9.73
N LEU A 91 -3.07 -12.12 -9.39
CA LEU A 91 -3.42 -13.33 -8.64
C LEU A 91 -3.63 -14.53 -9.59
N MET A 92 -4.13 -14.30 -10.82
CA MET A 92 -4.34 -15.34 -11.84
C MET A 92 -3.07 -15.70 -12.61
N GLN A 93 -2.17 -14.74 -12.87
CA GLN A 93 -0.84 -15.00 -13.43
C GLN A 93 -0.08 -16.05 -12.59
N ARG A 94 -0.33 -16.10 -11.27
CA ARG A 94 0.25 -17.06 -10.31
C ARG A 94 -0.27 -18.51 -10.49
N ARG A 95 -1.54 -18.70 -10.84
CA ARG A 95 -2.14 -20.05 -10.94
C ARG A 95 -1.70 -20.81 -12.19
N TRP A 96 -1.45 -20.11 -13.30
CA TRP A 96 -1.03 -20.73 -14.56
C TRP A 96 0.47 -21.02 -14.64
N GLN A 97 1.32 -20.29 -13.89
CA GLN A 97 2.76 -20.54 -13.85
C GLN A 97 3.16 -21.72 -12.94
N GLN A 98 2.31 -22.10 -11.97
CA GLN A 98 2.56 -23.28 -11.11
C GLN A 98 2.17 -24.61 -11.79
N VAL A 99 1.47 -24.59 -12.93
CA VAL A 99 1.22 -25.78 -13.74
C VAL A 99 2.34 -25.89 -14.79
N GLN A 100 3.31 -26.77 -14.51
CA GLN A 100 4.45 -27.01 -15.39
C GLN A 100 4.06 -27.37 -16.84
N PRO A 101 4.93 -27.07 -17.84
CA PRO A 101 4.71 -27.42 -19.24
C PRO A 101 4.95 -28.92 -19.43
N GLY A 102 3.89 -29.73 -19.37
CA GLY A 102 4.11 -31.17 -19.49
C GLY A 102 2.92 -32.11 -19.53
N VAL A 103 1.67 -31.69 -19.75
CA VAL A 103 0.61 -32.66 -20.11
C VAL A 103 -0.40 -31.99 -21.05
N ARG A 104 -0.41 -32.42 -22.33
CA ARG A 104 -1.55 -32.19 -23.21
C ARG A 104 -2.73 -33.02 -22.69
N GLY A 105 -3.65 -32.36 -21.99
CA GLY A 105 -4.97 -32.89 -21.68
C GLY A 105 -6.02 -32.16 -22.53
N LEU A 106 -6.69 -32.91 -23.38
CA LEU A 106 -7.82 -32.47 -24.19
C LEU A 106 -8.98 -32.07 -23.25
N GLN A 107 -9.35 -30.79 -23.15
CA GLN A 107 -10.69 -30.43 -22.70
C GLN A 107 -11.14 -29.09 -23.30
N SER A 108 -11.74 -29.21 -24.47
CA SER A 108 -12.61 -28.22 -25.06
C SER A 108 -13.91 -28.07 -24.25
N GLN A 109 -14.36 -26.81 -24.20
CA GLN A 109 -15.66 -26.30 -23.75
C GLN A 109 -15.94 -26.33 -22.25
N GLN A 110 -15.83 -25.15 -21.65
CA GLN A 110 -16.64 -24.83 -20.48
C GLN A 110 -17.17 -23.40 -20.64
N TYR A 111 -18.47 -23.32 -20.89
CA TYR A 111 -19.27 -22.11 -20.67
C TYR A 111 -18.92 -21.55 -19.28
N GLN A 112 -18.48 -20.30 -19.19
CA GLN A 112 -18.30 -19.62 -17.92
C GLN A 112 -19.06 -18.30 -17.91
N ASN A 113 -20.26 -18.34 -17.34
CA ASN A 113 -20.77 -17.31 -16.45
C ASN A 113 -21.83 -17.99 -15.57
N PRO A 114 -21.51 -18.30 -14.30
CA PRO A 114 -21.90 -17.39 -13.22
C PRO A 114 -20.91 -17.42 -12.05
N SER A 115 -20.33 -16.27 -11.68
CA SER A 115 -19.98 -15.86 -10.30
C SER A 115 -18.83 -14.84 -10.33
N ASP A 116 -19.17 -13.55 -10.43
CA ASP A 116 -18.35 -12.44 -9.90
C ASP A 116 -18.16 -12.53 -8.36
N SER A 117 -18.43 -13.68 -7.73
CA SER A 117 -18.54 -13.86 -6.29
C SER A 117 -17.42 -14.65 -5.64
N LEU A 118 -16.40 -15.10 -6.40
CA LEU A 118 -15.25 -15.83 -5.84
C LEU A 118 -13.91 -15.14 -6.04
N THR A 119 -13.83 -14.16 -6.93
CA THR A 119 -12.64 -13.33 -7.08
C THR A 119 -12.77 -12.13 -6.14
N ALA A 120 -11.75 -11.93 -5.31
CA ALA A 120 -11.65 -10.79 -4.43
C ALA A 120 -10.22 -10.25 -4.48
N ILE A 121 -10.08 -8.95 -4.30
CA ILE A 121 -8.80 -8.29 -4.09
C ILE A 121 -8.61 -8.03 -2.60
N ASP A 122 -7.37 -7.93 -2.17
CA ASP A 122 -7.05 -7.43 -0.83
C ASP A 122 -7.26 -5.90 -0.82
N ALA A 123 -8.14 -5.43 0.06
CA ALA A 123 -8.45 -4.02 0.25
C ALA A 123 -7.21 -3.21 0.61
N LEU A 124 -6.36 -3.77 1.49
CA LEU A 124 -5.21 -3.09 2.05
C LEU A 124 -4.15 -2.90 0.98
N GLU A 125 -3.99 -3.85 0.05
CA GLU A 125 -3.12 -3.68 -1.12
C GLU A 125 -3.58 -2.52 -2.01
N PHE A 126 -4.89 -2.42 -2.26
CA PHE A 126 -5.44 -1.34 -3.09
C PHE A 126 -5.33 0.03 -2.40
N LEU A 127 -5.80 0.14 -1.15
CA LEU A 127 -5.84 1.40 -0.40
C LEU A 127 -4.44 1.95 -0.11
N SER A 128 -3.51 1.07 0.24
CA SER A 128 -2.10 1.46 0.45
C SER A 128 -1.42 1.93 -0.83
N ALA A 129 -1.69 1.26 -1.96
CA ALA A 129 -1.12 1.65 -3.25
C ALA A 129 -1.57 3.05 -3.67
N ILE A 130 -2.87 3.36 -3.58
CA ILE A 130 -3.39 4.69 -3.92
C ILE A 130 -2.91 5.77 -2.94
N ALA A 131 -2.78 5.46 -1.65
CA ALA A 131 -2.22 6.38 -0.66
C ALA A 131 -0.73 6.70 -0.94
N PHE A 132 0.01 5.71 -1.43
CA PHE A 132 1.42 5.88 -1.73
C PHE A 132 1.66 6.80 -2.95
N ILE A 133 0.88 6.62 -4.02
CA ILE A 133 0.93 7.45 -5.25
C ILE A 133 0.17 8.79 -5.11
N ALA A 134 -0.48 9.02 -3.98
CA ALA A 134 -1.15 10.28 -3.67
C ALA A 134 -0.16 11.46 -3.65
N ALA A 135 -0.63 12.62 -4.09
CA ALA A 135 0.13 13.87 -4.11
C ALA A 135 0.06 14.58 -2.76
N ILE A 136 0.52 13.89 -1.71
CA ILE A 136 0.51 14.35 -0.32
C ILE A 136 1.95 14.62 0.14
N PRO A 137 2.23 15.73 0.85
CA PRO A 137 3.51 15.97 1.52
C PRO A 137 3.95 14.80 2.40
N LEU A 138 5.26 14.59 2.56
CA LEU A 138 5.77 13.38 3.22
C LEU A 138 5.34 13.28 4.69
N ASP A 139 5.35 14.40 5.41
CA ASP A 139 4.92 14.52 6.79
C ASP A 139 3.44 14.16 6.95
N GLU A 140 2.55 14.82 6.20
CA GLU A 140 1.11 14.51 6.21
C GLU A 140 0.83 13.08 5.73
N LYS A 141 1.62 12.55 4.80
CA LYS A 141 1.50 11.18 4.30
C LYS A 141 1.91 10.16 5.36
N ILE A 142 2.91 10.45 6.19
CA ILE A 142 3.31 9.60 7.30
C ILE A 142 2.17 9.56 8.32
N ASP A 143 1.61 10.70 8.71
CA ASP A 143 0.49 10.77 9.65
C ASP A 143 -0.72 9.99 9.12
N LEU A 144 -1.10 10.21 7.85
CA LEU A 144 -2.18 9.48 7.20
C LEU A 144 -1.95 7.96 7.22
N LEU A 145 -0.75 7.51 6.81
CA LEU A 145 -0.46 6.07 6.78
C LEU A 145 -0.49 5.52 8.20
N PHE A 146 0.14 6.18 9.16
CA PHE A 146 0.17 5.75 10.55
C PHE A 146 -1.24 5.58 11.13
N ASP A 147 -2.07 6.61 11.01
CA ASP A 147 -3.46 6.59 11.48
C ASP A 147 -4.31 5.53 10.75
N SER A 148 -3.98 5.20 9.49
CA SER A 148 -4.69 4.16 8.73
C SER A 148 -4.33 2.74 9.16
N TRP A 149 -3.16 2.55 9.78
CA TRP A 149 -2.63 1.24 10.16
C TRP A 149 -2.68 0.95 11.65
N ASP A 150 -2.85 1.98 12.49
CA ASP A 150 -3.09 1.83 13.93
C ASP A 150 -4.52 1.31 14.15
N MET A 151 -4.68 0.00 13.99
CA MET A 151 -5.97 -0.68 14.14
C MET A 151 -6.36 -0.76 15.61
N SER A 152 -5.39 -0.69 16.51
CA SER A 152 -5.59 -0.67 17.95
C SER A 152 -6.07 0.68 18.49
N GLU A 153 -5.92 1.75 17.70
CA GLU A 153 -6.17 3.14 18.06
C GLU A 153 -5.43 3.58 19.34
N ASP A 154 -4.25 2.99 19.59
CA ASP A 154 -3.45 3.25 20.79
C ASP A 154 -2.38 4.34 20.59
N GLY A 155 -2.27 4.87 19.35
CA GLY A 155 -1.30 5.87 18.95
C GLY A 155 0.10 5.31 18.71
N ALA A 156 0.25 3.99 18.66
CA ALA A 156 1.47 3.27 18.30
C ALA A 156 1.18 2.23 17.21
N LEU A 157 2.19 1.88 16.42
CA LEU A 157 2.13 0.69 15.57
C LEU A 157 2.89 -0.43 16.26
N ASP A 158 2.23 -1.54 16.53
CA ASP A 158 2.92 -2.75 16.94
C ASP A 158 3.64 -3.42 15.75
N LEU A 159 4.37 -4.52 16.03
CA LEU A 159 5.14 -5.20 15.00
C LEU A 159 4.24 -5.83 13.92
N ASP A 160 3.05 -6.30 14.29
CA ASP A 160 2.13 -6.96 13.39
C ASP A 160 1.48 -5.91 12.47
N GLU A 161 0.99 -4.80 13.02
CA GLU A 161 0.46 -3.65 12.27
C GLU A 161 1.50 -3.07 11.31
N PHE A 162 2.73 -2.88 11.79
CA PHE A 162 3.84 -2.43 10.94
C PHE A 162 4.14 -3.42 9.81
N THR A 163 4.19 -4.72 10.10
CA THR A 163 4.45 -5.76 9.10
C THR A 163 3.34 -5.83 8.05
N ILE A 164 2.07 -5.78 8.48
CA ILE A 164 0.90 -5.76 7.60
C ILE A 164 0.92 -4.52 6.70
N SER A 165 1.24 -3.35 7.26
CA SER A 165 1.33 -2.09 6.50
C SER A 165 2.38 -2.17 5.39
N LEU A 166 3.58 -2.69 5.71
CA LEU A 166 4.68 -2.80 4.78
C LEU A 166 4.35 -3.83 3.68
N LYS A 167 3.83 -4.99 4.06
CA LYS A 167 3.44 -6.05 3.12
C LYS A 167 2.37 -5.57 2.14
N SER A 168 1.30 -4.96 2.65
CA SER A 168 0.19 -4.48 1.83
C SER A 168 0.65 -3.40 0.85
N THR A 169 1.47 -2.45 1.33
CA THR A 169 2.02 -1.38 0.50
C THR A 169 2.91 -1.92 -0.61
N LEU A 170 3.87 -2.80 -0.28
CA LEU A 170 4.79 -3.34 -1.28
C LEU A 170 4.07 -4.24 -2.29
N SER A 171 3.12 -5.06 -1.85
CA SER A 171 2.33 -5.90 -2.75
C SER A 171 1.44 -5.07 -3.67
N GLY A 172 0.77 -4.04 -3.15
CA GLY A 172 -0.01 -3.10 -3.94
C GLY A 172 0.84 -2.37 -4.98
N LEU A 173 1.99 -1.84 -4.56
CA LEU A 173 2.94 -1.16 -5.46
C LEU A 173 3.47 -2.08 -6.56
N ALA A 174 3.79 -3.34 -6.25
CA ALA A 174 4.26 -4.30 -7.24
C ALA A 174 3.23 -4.58 -8.34
N LYS A 175 1.92 -4.40 -8.06
CA LYS A 175 0.84 -4.57 -9.04
C LYS A 175 0.65 -3.35 -9.94
N ILE A 176 0.94 -2.16 -9.43
CA ILE A 176 0.67 -0.90 -10.14
C ILE A 176 1.89 -0.31 -10.84
N ILE A 177 3.11 -0.70 -10.44
CA ILE A 177 4.36 -0.23 -11.05
C ILE A 177 4.77 -1.15 -12.20
N GLN A 178 5.00 -0.58 -13.38
CA GLN A 178 5.46 -1.27 -14.57
C GLN A 178 6.76 -0.66 -15.11
N PRO A 179 7.57 -1.40 -15.88
CA PRO A 179 8.74 -0.81 -16.56
C PRO A 179 8.31 0.27 -17.58
N ALA A 180 8.96 1.44 -17.56
CA ALA A 180 8.60 2.61 -18.39
C ALA A 180 8.86 2.46 -19.89
N SER A 181 9.39 1.32 -20.35
CA SER A 181 9.83 1.12 -21.74
C SER A 181 9.45 -0.26 -22.25
N CYS A 182 8.83 -0.29 -23.43
CA CYS A 182 8.52 -1.49 -24.19
C CYS A 182 9.80 -2.28 -24.53
N SER A 183 10.25 -3.11 -23.61
CA SER A 183 11.16 -4.23 -23.83
C SER A 183 10.36 -5.48 -23.49
N ARG A 184 9.87 -6.18 -24.52
CA ARG A 184 9.28 -7.53 -24.41
C ARG A 184 10.33 -8.58 -24.05
N THR A 185 11.21 -8.28 -23.11
CA THR A 185 12.25 -9.19 -22.66
C THR A 185 12.31 -9.15 -21.15
N THR A 186 11.95 -10.32 -20.60
CA THR A 186 11.79 -10.69 -19.20
C THR A 186 10.70 -9.92 -18.47
N THR A 187 9.51 -10.52 -18.41
CA THR A 187 8.61 -10.43 -17.26
C THR A 187 9.43 -10.72 -16.01
N SER A 188 10.09 -9.70 -15.46
CA SER A 188 10.71 -9.79 -14.14
C SER A 188 9.55 -9.87 -13.19
N ASP A 189 9.19 -11.10 -12.87
CA ASP A 189 8.23 -11.51 -11.88
C ASP A 189 8.48 -10.67 -10.63
N ALA A 190 7.69 -9.62 -10.42
CA ALA A 190 7.78 -8.72 -9.28
C ALA A 190 7.21 -9.46 -8.04
N THR A 191 7.73 -10.65 -7.77
CA THR A 191 7.46 -11.39 -6.53
C THR A 191 8.05 -10.60 -5.38
N VAL A 192 7.19 -9.90 -4.66
CA VAL A 192 7.57 -9.48 -3.32
C VAL A 192 7.61 -10.76 -2.48
N ASP A 193 8.80 -11.13 -2.03
CA ASP A 193 9.04 -12.31 -1.19
C ASP A 193 8.50 -11.99 0.21
N GLU A 194 7.46 -12.71 0.64
CA GLU A 194 6.76 -12.39 1.89
C GLU A 194 7.68 -12.59 3.11
N GLU A 195 8.51 -13.62 3.10
CA GLU A 195 9.52 -13.86 4.14
C GLU A 195 10.58 -12.76 4.16
N GLU A 196 11.00 -12.25 2.99
CA GLU A 196 11.90 -11.09 2.91
C GLU A 196 11.27 -9.83 3.49
N ILE A 197 9.97 -9.58 3.23
CA ILE A 197 9.24 -8.46 3.83
C ILE A 197 9.18 -8.61 5.35
N VAL A 198 8.88 -9.80 5.86
CA VAL A 198 8.80 -10.04 7.31
C VAL A 198 10.16 -9.78 7.96
N MET A 199 11.25 -10.30 7.39
CA MET A 199 12.60 -10.02 7.90
C MET A 199 12.96 -8.53 7.83
N LEU A 200 12.55 -7.84 6.76
CA LEU A 200 12.76 -6.39 6.62
C LEU A 200 11.95 -5.61 7.65
N ALA A 201 10.69 -5.99 7.89
CA ALA A 201 9.83 -5.39 8.89
C ALA A 201 10.43 -5.54 10.29
N GLU A 202 10.80 -6.78 10.68
CA GLU A 202 11.39 -7.06 11.99
C GLU A 202 12.70 -6.32 12.23
N SER A 203 13.59 -6.27 11.23
CA SER A 203 14.88 -5.58 11.35
C SER A 203 14.68 -4.07 11.45
N THR A 204 13.82 -3.49 10.60
CA THR A 204 13.52 -2.05 10.60
C THR A 204 12.81 -1.63 11.88
N PHE A 205 11.82 -2.39 12.34
CA PHE A 205 11.09 -2.11 13.58
C PHE A 205 12.02 -2.12 14.80
N ARG A 206 12.95 -3.08 14.86
CA ARG A 206 13.95 -3.18 15.91
C ARG A 206 14.92 -2.00 15.87
N ASP A 207 15.35 -1.59 14.69
CA ASP A 207 16.26 -0.45 14.51
C ASP A 207 15.59 0.87 14.93
N ILE A 208 14.33 1.09 14.54
CA ILE A 208 13.54 2.26 14.95
C ILE A 208 13.36 2.28 16.47
N SER A 209 12.95 1.15 17.06
CA SER A 209 12.78 1.00 18.51
C SER A 209 14.07 1.27 19.28
N ASN A 210 15.21 0.81 18.76
CA ASN A 210 16.52 1.06 19.35
C ASN A 210 16.96 2.53 19.22
N CYS A 211 16.62 3.20 18.12
CA CYS A 211 16.90 4.63 17.94
C CYS A 211 16.18 5.49 18.99
N GLY A 212 14.93 5.16 19.34
CA GLY A 212 14.17 5.82 20.40
C GLY A 212 14.85 5.74 21.78
N LEU A 213 15.37 4.56 22.14
CA LEU A 213 16.09 4.33 23.40
C LEU A 213 17.42 5.10 23.47
N HIS A 214 18.13 5.24 22.35
CA HIS A 214 19.35 6.03 22.28
C HIS A 214 19.08 7.54 22.39
N HIS A 215 17.95 8.03 21.86
CA HIS A 215 17.54 9.43 22.03
C HIS A 215 17.13 9.75 23.47
N GLN A 216 16.39 8.85 24.13
CA GLN A 216 15.98 8.99 25.53
C GLN A 216 17.17 8.93 26.50
N ARG A 217 18.16 8.06 26.27
CA ARG A 217 19.41 8.02 27.06
C ARG A 217 20.24 9.29 26.91
N ARG A 218 20.28 9.90 25.71
CA ARG A 218 21.00 11.15 25.47
C ARG A 218 20.34 12.35 26.15
N GLN A 219 19.00 12.41 26.18
CA GLN A 219 18.29 13.45 26.94
C GLN A 219 18.40 13.25 28.46
N GLY A 220 18.32 12.00 28.95
CA GLY A 220 18.53 11.67 30.36
C GLY A 220 19.94 11.99 30.87
N GLN A 221 20.98 11.80 30.05
CA GLN A 221 22.35 12.23 30.39
C GLN A 221 22.53 13.75 30.34
N ARG A 222 21.86 14.46 29.44
CA ARG A 222 21.88 15.94 29.40
C ARG A 222 21.23 16.54 30.64
N ASN A 223 20.14 15.97 31.13
CA ASN A 223 19.46 16.45 32.34
C ASN A 223 20.19 16.06 33.63
N ARG A 224 21.00 14.99 33.63
CA ARG A 224 21.86 14.61 34.78
C ARG A 224 23.13 15.45 34.92
N LEU A 225 23.55 16.17 33.88
CA LEU A 225 24.70 17.08 33.93
C LEU A 225 24.34 18.49 34.43
N GLN A 226 23.07 18.77 34.71
CA GLN A 226 22.65 19.97 35.45
C GLN A 226 22.45 19.62 36.94
N LEU A 227 23.56 19.48 37.66
CA LEU A 227 23.58 19.60 39.12
C LEU A 227 23.80 21.08 39.49
N PRO A 228 23.34 21.53 40.68
CA PRO A 228 22.95 22.91 40.92
C PRO A 228 24.14 23.86 40.89
N VAL A 229 23.98 24.99 40.20
CA VAL A 229 24.90 26.13 40.33
C VAL A 229 24.75 26.65 41.75
N ASN A 230 25.71 26.28 42.61
CA ASN A 230 25.87 26.87 43.93
C ASN A 230 25.94 28.39 43.77
N SER A 231 24.90 29.08 44.26
CA SER A 231 24.90 30.52 44.44
C SER A 231 25.81 30.84 45.61
N PHE A 232 27.11 30.91 45.36
CA PHE A 232 28.05 31.60 46.24
C PHE A 232 27.82 33.09 46.11
N GLY A 233 27.48 33.72 47.24
CA GLY A 233 27.10 35.11 47.32
C GLY A 233 28.23 36.08 47.03
N ASN A 234 27.86 37.36 46.91
CA ASN A 234 28.77 38.45 47.18
C ASN A 234 28.04 39.48 48.04
N SER A 235 28.52 39.61 49.27
CA SER A 235 28.38 40.82 50.08
C SER A 235 29.43 41.81 49.61
N ALA A 236 28.99 43.02 49.25
CA ALA A 236 29.66 44.30 49.49
C ALA A 236 28.69 45.42 49.12
#